data_AF-A0A401PZ05-F1
#
_entry.id   AF-A0A401PZ05-F1
#
_cell.length_a   1.000
_cell.length_b   1.000
_cell.length_c   1.000
_cell.angle_alpha   90.00
_cell.angle_beta   90.00
_cell.angle_gamma   90.00
#
_symmetry.space_group_name_H-M   'P 1'
#
loop_
_entity.id
_entity.type
_entity.pdbx_description
1 polymer ?
#
loop_
_entity_poly.entity_id
_entity_poly.type
_entity_poly.pdbx_seq_one_letter_code
_entity_poly.pdbx_strand_id
1 'polypeptide(L)'
;ILKELKDEDWNMGNIVFTLTNRRYGEKCIAYAESHDQALVGDKTLAFWLMDAEMYTNMSIMSPLTVVVDRGIQLHKMIRLITHALGGEGYLNFIGNEFGHPEWLDFPRIGNNESYHYARRQFNLLDNHLLRYCQLNTFDTDMNNVEEKYGWLAAAPGKHEVRFSVGMEKTEEVQLHTGVRDTHTFYKTTKEI
;
A
#
# COMPACT_ATOMS: atom_id res chain seq x y z
N ILE A 1 -8.78 6.86 -1.45
CA ILE A 1 -8.71 7.25 -0.01
C ILE A 1 -8.12 8.64 0.15
N LEU A 2 -6.85 8.89 -0.19
CA LEU A 2 -6.18 10.19 0.02
C LEU A 2 -6.85 11.42 -0.63
N LYS A 3 -7.54 11.24 -1.76
CA LYS A 3 -8.17 12.34 -2.51
C LYS A 3 -9.53 12.77 -1.94
N GLU A 4 -10.26 11.84 -1.31
CA GLU A 4 -11.71 11.99 -1.08
C GLU A 4 -12.10 11.89 0.40
N LEU A 5 -11.24 11.33 1.26
CA LEU A 5 -11.55 11.05 2.66
C LEU A 5 -10.54 11.73 3.58
N LYS A 6 -11.04 12.31 4.68
CA LYS A 6 -10.19 12.75 5.79
C LYS A 6 -9.68 11.55 6.56
N ASP A 7 -8.62 11.74 7.34
CA ASP A 7 -7.93 10.68 8.07
C ASP A 7 -8.84 9.95 9.05
N GLU A 8 -9.68 10.72 9.76
CA GLU A 8 -10.67 10.20 10.71
C GLU A 8 -11.75 9.33 10.05
N ASP A 9 -11.93 9.45 8.73
CA ASP A 9 -12.91 8.69 7.95
C ASP A 9 -12.30 7.44 7.29
N TRP A 10 -11.01 7.15 7.53
CA TRP A 10 -10.37 5.99 6.94
C TRP A 10 -10.86 4.69 7.58
N ASN A 11 -11.50 3.84 6.78
CA ASN A 11 -11.96 2.54 7.22
C ASN A 11 -10.81 1.52 7.17
N MET A 12 -10.29 1.14 8.34
CA MET A 12 -9.19 0.17 8.45
C MET A 12 -9.55 -1.21 7.88
N GLY A 13 -10.80 -1.64 8.03
CA GLY A 13 -11.30 -2.90 7.45
C GLY A 13 -11.23 -2.90 5.93
N ASN A 14 -11.59 -1.79 5.28
CA ASN A 14 -11.47 -1.63 3.83
C ASN A 14 -10.01 -1.65 3.39
N ILE A 15 -9.10 -0.99 4.11
CA ILE A 15 -7.66 -1.00 3.79
C ILE A 15 -7.12 -2.44 3.83
N VAL A 16 -7.37 -3.15 4.93
CA VAL A 16 -6.93 -4.55 5.07
C VAL A 16 -7.56 -5.41 3.97
N PHE A 17 -8.86 -5.30 3.76
CA PHE A 17 -9.56 -6.05 2.72
C PHE A 17 -8.95 -5.81 1.34
N THR A 18 -8.70 -4.56 0.94
CA THR A 18 -8.07 -4.24 -0.35
C THR A 18 -6.68 -4.86 -0.49
N LEU A 19 -5.87 -4.87 0.57
CA LEU A 19 -4.52 -5.45 0.54
C LEU A 19 -4.52 -6.98 0.53
N THR A 20 -5.50 -7.62 1.19
CA THR A 20 -5.52 -9.07 1.37
C THR A 20 -6.49 -9.81 0.43
N ASN A 21 -7.35 -9.10 -0.30
CA ASN A 21 -8.32 -9.71 -1.24
C ASN A 21 -7.62 -10.22 -2.51
N ARG A 22 -6.90 -11.34 -2.37
CA ARG A 22 -6.08 -11.99 -3.40
C ARG A 22 -6.39 -13.48 -3.45
N ARG A 23 -6.19 -14.11 -4.60
CA ARG A 23 -6.48 -15.54 -4.78
C ARG A 23 -5.40 -16.40 -4.11
N TYR A 24 -5.83 -17.35 -3.29
CA TYR A 24 -4.89 -18.27 -2.64
C TYR A 24 -4.13 -19.10 -3.68
N GLY A 25 -2.80 -19.10 -3.58
CA GLY A 25 -1.90 -19.80 -4.50
C GLY A 25 -1.45 -18.99 -5.72
N GLU A 26 -2.02 -17.80 -5.95
CA GLU A 26 -1.58 -16.88 -7.02
C GLU A 26 -0.70 -15.77 -6.43
N LYS A 27 0.60 -15.78 -6.75
CA LYS A 27 1.54 -14.78 -6.27
C LYS A 27 1.25 -13.41 -6.89
N CYS A 28 1.21 -12.39 -6.05
CA CYS A 28 0.93 -11.01 -6.42
C CYS A 28 2.11 -10.10 -6.03
N ILE A 29 2.42 -9.11 -6.88
CA ILE A 29 3.39 -8.06 -6.57
C ILE A 29 2.63 -6.83 -6.07
N ALA A 30 2.91 -6.42 -4.84
CA ALA A 30 2.32 -5.24 -4.22
C ALA A 30 3.18 -4.00 -4.43
N TYR A 31 2.54 -2.86 -4.63
CA TYR A 31 3.18 -1.54 -4.71
C TYR A 31 2.19 -0.49 -4.24
N ALA A 32 2.69 0.56 -3.57
CA ALA A 32 1.85 1.61 -2.99
C ALA A 32 1.42 2.66 -4.03
N GLU A 33 2.27 2.87 -5.04
CA GLU A 33 2.04 3.77 -6.16
C GLU A 33 2.78 3.27 -7.40
N SER A 34 2.21 3.52 -8.58
CA SER A 34 2.75 3.08 -9.87
C SER A 34 3.63 4.16 -10.52
N HIS A 35 4.26 3.80 -11.64
CA HIS A 35 4.99 4.75 -12.48
C HIS A 35 4.07 5.78 -13.15
N ASP A 36 2.82 5.41 -13.48
CA ASP A 36 1.85 6.32 -14.10
C ASP A 36 1.51 7.48 -13.16
N GLN A 37 1.43 7.22 -11.86
CA GLN A 37 1.15 8.25 -10.85
C GLN A 37 2.31 9.24 -10.66
N ALA A 38 3.50 8.89 -11.14
CA ALA A 38 4.64 9.79 -11.16
C ALA A 38 4.67 10.67 -12.41
N LEU A 39 3.84 10.43 -13.43
CA LEU A 39 3.81 11.22 -14.66
C LEU A 39 3.07 12.55 -14.47
N VAL A 40 3.36 13.50 -15.37
CA VAL A 40 2.63 14.76 -15.44
C VAL A 40 1.12 14.54 -15.54
N GLY A 41 0.36 15.22 -14.69
CA GLY A 41 -1.11 15.13 -14.65
C GLY A 41 -1.65 14.21 -13.56
N ASP A 42 -0.80 13.48 -12.85
CA ASP A 42 -1.15 12.80 -11.59
C ASP A 42 -0.24 13.28 -10.45
N LYS A 43 -0.47 12.76 -9.24
CA LYS A 43 0.31 13.09 -8.04
C LYS A 43 0.88 11.81 -7.42
N THR A 44 2.18 11.84 -7.12
CA THR A 44 2.83 10.83 -6.28
C THR A 44 2.22 10.81 -4.88
N LEU A 45 2.43 9.72 -4.15
CA LEU A 45 2.02 9.59 -2.76
C LEU A 45 2.56 10.74 -1.90
N ALA A 46 3.83 11.07 -2.08
CA ALA A 46 4.48 12.17 -1.37
C ALA A 46 3.80 13.51 -1.68
N PHE A 47 3.43 13.76 -2.94
CA PHE A 47 2.78 15.01 -3.34
C PHE A 47 1.31 15.09 -2.90
N TRP A 48 0.58 13.96 -2.86
CA TRP A 48 -0.74 13.90 -2.21
C TRP A 48 -0.69 14.26 -0.73
N LEU A 49 0.40 13.91 -0.05
CA LEU A 49 0.52 14.06 1.40
C LEU A 49 1.05 15.42 1.85
N MET A 50 1.96 16.02 1.08
CA MET A 50 2.67 17.26 1.48
C MET A 50 2.44 18.45 0.54
N ASP A 51 2.00 18.19 -0.70
CA ASP A 51 1.68 19.20 -1.72
C ASP A 51 2.73 20.33 -1.77
N ALA A 52 2.32 21.60 -1.73
CA ALA A 52 3.22 22.74 -1.83
C ALA A 52 4.29 22.82 -0.71
N GLU A 53 4.01 22.30 0.50
CA GLU A 53 4.95 22.36 1.63
C GLU A 53 6.18 21.49 1.42
N MET A 54 6.14 20.55 0.47
CA MET A 54 7.30 19.78 0.05
C MET A 54 8.46 20.66 -0.43
N TYR A 55 8.17 21.82 -1.03
CA TYR A 55 9.18 22.72 -1.57
C TYR A 55 9.77 23.67 -0.52
N THR A 56 9.09 23.89 0.60
CA THR A 56 9.47 24.90 1.61
C THR A 56 9.93 24.31 2.93
N ASN A 57 9.41 23.13 3.32
CA ASN A 57 9.55 22.57 4.66
C ASN A 57 10.26 21.20 4.70
N MET A 58 10.79 20.73 3.57
CA MET A 58 11.63 19.53 3.52
C MET A 58 13.07 19.75 3.99
N SER A 59 13.48 20.97 4.32
CA SER A 59 14.74 21.23 5.03
C SER A 59 14.60 20.93 6.53
N ILE A 60 15.65 20.39 7.15
CA ILE A 60 15.73 20.25 8.61
C ILE A 60 15.88 21.61 9.31
N MET A 61 16.31 22.65 8.58
CA MET A 61 16.46 24.01 9.09
C MET A 61 15.12 24.78 9.08
N SER A 62 14.17 24.36 8.24
CA SER A 62 12.81 24.88 8.24
C SER A 62 11.99 24.23 9.37
N PRO A 63 10.96 24.93 9.88
CA PRO A 63 10.02 24.33 10.82
C PRO A 63 9.43 23.03 10.28
N LEU A 64 9.38 21.99 11.12
CA LEU A 64 8.62 20.78 10.83
C LEU A 64 7.14 21.10 11.05
N THR A 65 6.42 21.37 9.95
CA THR A 65 4.99 21.64 9.99
C THR A 65 4.22 20.34 10.20
N VAL A 66 2.97 20.47 10.66
CA VAL A 66 2.07 19.33 10.84
C VAL A 66 1.82 18.61 9.52
N VAL A 67 1.77 19.34 8.40
CA VAL A 67 1.58 18.76 7.05
C VAL A 67 2.78 17.90 6.66
N VAL A 68 4.02 18.42 6.79
CA VAL A 68 5.22 17.64 6.44
C VAL A 68 5.44 16.48 7.40
N ASP A 69 5.24 16.67 8.70
CA ASP A 69 5.36 15.58 9.67
C ASP A 69 4.39 14.45 9.35
N ARG A 70 3.09 14.79 9.22
CA ARG A 70 2.04 13.85 8.82
C ARG A 70 2.39 13.16 7.50
N GLY A 71 2.86 13.91 6.51
CA GLY A 71 3.21 13.35 5.21
C GLY A 71 4.36 12.36 5.28
N ILE A 72 5.41 12.66 6.04
CA ILE A 72 6.53 11.74 6.26
C ILE A 72 6.05 10.47 6.98
N GLN A 73 5.23 10.59 8.03
CA GLN A 73 4.74 9.41 8.75
C GLN A 73 3.84 8.53 7.87
N LEU A 74 2.85 9.11 7.20
CA LEU A 74 1.92 8.35 6.37
C LEU A 74 2.60 7.74 5.15
N HIS A 75 3.58 8.42 4.54
CA HIS A 75 4.36 7.85 3.44
C HIS A 75 5.04 6.54 3.86
N LYS A 76 5.67 6.52 5.04
CA LYS A 76 6.29 5.30 5.60
C LYS A 76 5.25 4.23 5.92
N MET A 77 4.15 4.60 6.58
CA MET A 77 3.10 3.65 6.99
C MET A 77 2.40 2.99 5.79
N ILE A 78 2.05 3.77 4.77
CA ILE A 78 1.38 3.26 3.56
C ILE A 78 2.28 2.28 2.81
N ARG A 79 3.58 2.58 2.72
CA ARG A 79 4.54 1.68 2.08
C ARG A 79 4.74 0.40 2.89
N LEU A 80 4.89 0.50 4.21
CA LEU A 80 5.05 -0.66 5.08
C LEU A 80 3.83 -1.58 5.08
N ILE A 81 2.61 -1.05 5.20
CA ILE A 81 1.41 -1.89 5.22
C ILE A 81 1.19 -2.58 3.87
N THR A 82 1.51 -1.90 2.77
CA THR A 82 1.50 -2.49 1.42
C THR A 82 2.56 -3.59 1.29
N HIS A 83 3.77 -3.35 1.79
CA HIS A 83 4.87 -4.32 1.77
C HIS A 83 4.62 -5.54 2.68
N ALA A 84 3.89 -5.36 3.78
CA ALA A 84 3.64 -6.42 4.75
C ALA A 84 2.40 -7.26 4.41
N LEU A 85 1.33 -6.65 3.88
CA LEU A 85 0.04 -7.32 3.68
C LEU A 85 -0.36 -7.49 2.21
N GLY A 86 0.25 -6.75 1.29
CA GLY A 86 -0.25 -6.59 -0.07
C GLY A 86 0.11 -7.71 -1.05
N GLY A 87 1.12 -8.54 -0.77
CA GLY A 87 1.71 -9.38 -1.82
C GLY A 87 2.67 -10.46 -1.33
N GLU A 88 3.12 -11.27 -2.29
CA GLU A 88 4.24 -12.20 -2.19
C GLU A 88 5.53 -11.61 -2.77
N GLY A 89 5.48 -10.35 -3.17
CA GLY A 89 6.60 -9.54 -3.63
C GLY A 89 6.25 -8.06 -3.50
N TYR A 90 7.27 -7.21 -3.41
CA TYR A 90 7.13 -5.76 -3.36
C TYR A 90 7.81 -5.11 -4.56
N LEU A 91 7.20 -4.04 -5.07
CA LEU A 91 7.75 -3.22 -6.14
C LEU A 91 7.71 -1.74 -5.74
N ASN A 92 8.76 -1.02 -6.12
CA ASN A 92 8.87 0.41 -5.95
C ASN A 92 9.40 1.07 -7.24
N PHE A 93 8.74 2.13 -7.70
CA PHE A 93 9.20 2.90 -8.84
C PHE A 93 10.30 3.88 -8.42
N ILE A 94 11.38 3.95 -9.21
CA ILE A 94 12.57 4.75 -8.94
C ILE A 94 12.24 6.19 -8.51
N GLY A 95 12.74 6.62 -7.36
CA GLY A 95 12.48 7.92 -6.74
C GLY A 95 11.39 7.91 -5.66
N ASN A 96 10.41 7.02 -5.75
CA ASN A 96 9.30 6.98 -4.79
C ASN A 96 9.78 6.47 -3.42
N GLU A 97 10.92 5.78 -3.37
CA GLU A 97 11.52 5.28 -2.14
C GLU A 97 11.86 6.37 -1.13
N PHE A 98 12.19 7.57 -1.64
CA PHE A 98 12.51 8.73 -0.83
C PHE A 98 11.50 9.86 -0.97
N GLY A 99 10.35 9.61 -1.59
CA GLY A 99 9.34 10.64 -1.83
C GLY A 99 9.83 11.74 -2.76
N HIS A 100 10.41 11.36 -3.92
CA HIS A 100 10.92 12.28 -4.91
C HIS A 100 9.90 13.40 -5.23
N PRO A 101 10.31 14.67 -5.21
CA PRO A 101 9.42 15.80 -5.45
C PRO A 101 9.05 15.94 -6.93
N GLU A 102 8.17 16.89 -7.24
CA GLU A 102 7.75 17.19 -8.62
C GLU A 102 7.10 15.96 -9.31
N TRP A 103 7.20 15.89 -10.63
CA TRP A 103 6.65 14.83 -11.48
C TRP A 103 7.65 14.49 -12.61
N LEU A 104 7.40 13.38 -13.30
CA LEU A 104 8.11 12.93 -14.49
C LEU A 104 7.35 13.43 -15.73
N ASP A 105 8.03 14.16 -16.62
CA ASP A 105 7.47 14.53 -17.93
C ASP A 105 8.54 14.32 -19.00
N PHE A 106 8.17 13.60 -20.06
CA PHE A 106 9.07 13.33 -21.18
C PHE A 106 9.02 14.49 -22.20
N PRO A 107 10.08 14.71 -22.97
CA PRO A 107 10.08 15.66 -24.08
C PRO A 107 8.91 15.39 -25.03
N ARG A 108 8.11 16.44 -25.27
CA ARG A 108 6.98 16.42 -26.21
C ARG A 108 6.67 17.84 -26.67
N ILE A 109 5.92 17.97 -27.76
CA ILE A 109 5.50 19.27 -28.32
C ILE A 109 4.84 20.14 -27.24
N GLY A 110 4.02 19.54 -26.36
CA GLY A 110 3.31 20.25 -25.29
C GLY A 110 4.18 20.81 -24.16
N ASN A 111 5.48 20.49 -24.13
CA ASN A 111 6.45 21.06 -23.18
C ASN A 111 7.72 21.59 -23.89
N ASN A 112 7.63 21.88 -25.20
CA ASN A 112 8.74 22.36 -26.02
C ASN A 112 9.96 21.42 -26.03
N GLU A 113 9.73 20.10 -26.08
CA GLU A 113 10.78 19.08 -26.07
C GLU A 113 11.72 19.20 -24.84
N SER A 114 11.15 19.60 -23.70
CA SER A 114 11.90 19.84 -22.47
C SER A 114 12.30 18.54 -21.77
N TYR A 115 13.57 18.47 -21.37
CA TYR A 115 14.12 17.39 -20.53
C TYR A 115 14.12 17.75 -19.04
N HIS A 116 13.59 18.91 -18.65
CA HIS A 116 13.70 19.43 -17.28
C HIS A 116 13.13 18.46 -16.23
N TYR A 117 12.02 17.81 -16.53
CA TYR A 117 11.37 16.82 -15.65
C TYR A 117 11.69 15.36 -16.04
N ALA A 118 12.45 15.13 -17.11
CA ALA A 118 12.86 13.80 -17.57
C ALA A 118 14.12 13.32 -16.82
N ARG A 119 14.13 13.43 -15.49
CA ARG A 119 15.30 13.16 -14.63
C ARG A 119 14.90 12.65 -13.24
N ARG A 120 15.89 12.17 -12.49
CA ARG A 120 15.78 11.88 -11.06
C ARG A 120 16.79 12.69 -10.25
N GLN A 121 16.33 13.30 -9.17
CA GLN A 121 17.11 14.18 -8.30
C GLN A 121 17.77 13.40 -7.15
N PHE A 122 18.65 12.44 -7.47
CA PHE A 122 19.29 11.61 -6.43
C PHE A 122 20.19 12.40 -5.49
N ASN A 123 20.66 13.57 -5.91
CA ASN A 123 21.39 14.52 -5.07
C ASN A 123 20.58 14.99 -3.84
N LEU A 124 19.26 14.80 -3.81
CA LEU A 124 18.43 15.07 -2.64
C LEU A 124 18.74 14.13 -1.47
N LEU A 125 19.24 12.92 -1.75
CA LEU A 125 19.62 11.93 -0.74
C LEU A 125 20.96 12.28 -0.07
N ASP A 126 21.88 12.85 -0.84
CA ASP A 126 23.22 13.22 -0.38
C ASP A 126 23.21 14.47 0.53
N ASN A 127 22.12 15.25 0.46
CA ASN A 127 21.99 16.47 1.25
C ASN A 127 21.34 16.18 2.62
N HIS A 128 22.18 16.02 3.64
CA HIS A 128 21.75 15.79 5.02
C HIS A 128 20.97 16.97 5.66
N LEU A 129 20.90 18.13 4.99
CA LEU A 129 20.02 19.23 5.41
C LEU A 129 18.57 19.07 4.91
N LEU A 130 18.28 18.02 4.13
CA LEU A 130 16.95 17.68 3.65
C LEU A 130 16.42 16.40 4.29
N ARG A 131 15.10 16.31 4.41
CA ARG A 131 14.37 15.21 5.07
C ARG A 131 14.21 13.97 4.18
N TYR A 132 14.52 14.03 2.88
CA TYR A 132 14.39 12.89 1.95
C TYR A 132 15.21 11.66 2.41
N CYS A 133 16.38 11.89 3.01
CA CYS A 133 17.22 10.82 3.56
C CYS A 133 16.49 9.98 4.63
N GLN A 134 15.52 10.56 5.36
CA GLN A 134 14.74 9.86 6.38
C GLN A 134 13.79 8.84 5.77
N LEU A 135 13.15 9.19 4.64
CA LEU A 135 12.29 8.29 3.88
C LEU A 135 13.11 7.17 3.24
N ASN A 136 14.27 7.51 2.67
CA ASN A 136 15.19 6.54 2.08
C ASN A 136 15.75 5.54 3.10
N THR A 137 16.10 6.03 4.30
CA THR A 137 16.59 5.17 5.39
C THR A 137 15.50 4.20 5.81
N PHE A 138 14.27 4.67 5.98
CA PHE A 138 13.14 3.81 6.28
C PHE A 138 12.91 2.75 5.20
N ASP A 139 13.00 3.12 3.91
CA ASP A 139 12.87 2.16 2.82
C ASP A 139 13.95 1.08 2.86
N THR A 140 15.19 1.50 3.08
CA THR A 140 16.34 0.59 3.21
C THR A 140 16.12 -0.39 4.36
N ASP A 141 15.73 0.12 5.53
CA ASP A 141 15.47 -0.70 6.71
C ASP A 141 14.26 -1.62 6.52
N MET A 142 13.19 -1.16 5.87
CA MET A 142 12.02 -1.97 5.54
C MET A 142 12.41 -3.21 4.71
N ASN A 143 13.19 -3.02 3.65
CA ASN A 143 13.68 -4.11 2.81
C ASN A 143 14.67 -5.03 3.56
N ASN A 144 15.59 -4.47 4.34
CA ASN A 144 16.54 -5.27 5.14
C ASN A 144 15.84 -6.13 6.20
N VAL A 145 14.79 -5.59 6.81
CA VAL A 145 13.98 -6.30 7.80
C VAL A 145 13.16 -7.39 7.10
N GLU A 146 12.70 -7.17 5.87
CA GLU A 146 12.07 -8.23 5.09
C GLU A 146 13.06 -9.33 4.70
N GLU A 147 14.26 -9.00 4.20
CA GLU A 147 15.29 -9.99 3.88
C GLU A 147 15.63 -10.88 5.10
N LYS A 148 15.64 -10.28 6.30
CA LYS A 148 15.93 -11.00 7.54
C LYS A 148 14.82 -11.94 7.99
N TYR A 149 13.54 -11.57 7.82
CA TYR A 149 12.40 -12.31 8.39
C TYR A 149 11.51 -13.00 7.35
N GLY A 150 11.62 -12.65 6.08
CA GLY A 150 10.98 -13.28 4.93
C GLY A 150 9.46 -13.25 4.91
N TRP A 151 8.81 -12.15 5.33
CA TRP A 151 7.34 -12.12 5.40
C TRP A 151 6.67 -12.11 4.02
N LEU A 152 7.33 -11.68 2.94
CA LEU A 152 6.75 -11.77 1.59
C LEU A 152 6.67 -13.23 1.11
N ALA A 153 7.55 -14.10 1.60
CA ALA A 153 7.52 -15.54 1.31
C ALA A 153 6.62 -16.33 2.27
N ALA A 154 6.13 -15.71 3.34
CA ALA A 154 5.26 -16.36 4.31
C ALA A 154 3.89 -16.70 3.70
N ALA A 155 3.27 -17.77 4.18
CA ALA A 155 1.94 -18.14 3.72
C ALA A 155 0.92 -17.02 4.07
N PRO A 156 -0.02 -16.68 3.17
CA PRO A 156 -1.03 -15.69 3.46
C PRO A 156 -1.89 -16.16 4.65
N GLY A 157 -2.19 -15.24 5.57
CA GLY A 157 -3.09 -15.53 6.69
C GLY A 157 -4.47 -15.95 6.16
N LYS A 158 -4.92 -17.15 6.52
CA LYS A 158 -6.25 -17.67 6.15
C LYS A 158 -7.33 -16.74 6.70
N HIS A 159 -7.90 -15.87 5.86
CA HIS A 159 -9.11 -15.14 6.18
C HIS A 159 -10.32 -15.99 5.79
N GLU A 160 -10.86 -16.77 6.74
CA GLU A 160 -12.23 -17.26 6.62
C GLU A 160 -13.17 -16.06 6.84
N VAL A 161 -13.59 -15.43 5.74
CA VAL A 161 -14.73 -14.50 5.80
C VAL A 161 -15.98 -15.36 6.02
N ARG A 162 -16.39 -15.53 7.29
CA ARG A 162 -17.73 -16.03 7.61
C ARG A 162 -18.73 -14.97 7.18
N PHE A 163 -19.25 -15.09 5.96
CA PHE A 163 -20.50 -14.44 5.60
C PHE A 163 -21.58 -15.03 6.51
N SER A 164 -21.96 -14.26 7.53
CA SER A 164 -23.15 -14.55 8.33
C SER A 164 -24.35 -14.15 7.47
N VAL A 165 -24.70 -14.97 6.48
CA VAL A 165 -26.04 -14.91 5.92
C VAL A 165 -26.96 -15.33 7.07
N GLY A 166 -27.83 -14.42 7.51
CA GLY A 166 -28.84 -14.71 8.53
C GLY A 166 -29.77 -15.81 8.02
N MET A 167 -29.39 -17.06 8.19
CA MET A 167 -30.28 -18.20 8.07
C MET A 167 -30.79 -18.47 9.48
N GLU A 168 -32.11 -18.36 9.66
CA GLU A 168 -32.79 -18.79 10.87
C GLU A 168 -32.39 -20.22 11.22
N LYS A 169 -32.17 -20.46 12.51
CA LYS A 169 -31.72 -21.73 13.08
C LYS A 169 -32.60 -22.88 12.56
N THR A 170 -32.00 -23.81 11.82
CA THR A 170 -32.56 -25.15 11.62
C THR A 170 -31.95 -26.09 12.65
N GLU A 171 -32.81 -26.81 13.38
CA GLU A 171 -32.44 -27.72 14.46
C GLU A 171 -31.56 -28.87 13.95
N GLU A 172 -30.47 -29.17 14.67
CA GLU A 172 -29.66 -30.36 14.45
C GLU A 172 -30.42 -31.61 14.91
N VAL A 173 -30.78 -32.49 13.98
CA VAL A 173 -31.18 -33.86 14.32
C VAL A 173 -29.96 -34.76 14.18
N GLN A 174 -29.37 -35.16 15.31
CA GLN A 174 -28.31 -36.18 15.35
C GLN A 174 -28.92 -37.57 15.11
N LEU A 175 -28.65 -38.17 13.95
CA LEU A 175 -28.83 -39.62 13.74
C LEU A 175 -27.52 -40.33 14.09
N HIS A 176 -27.53 -41.05 15.19
CA HIS A 176 -26.40 -41.84 15.65
C HIS A 176 -26.28 -43.10 14.78
N THR A 177 -25.32 -43.09 13.84
CA THR A 177 -24.84 -44.32 13.20
C THR A 177 -23.34 -44.41 13.45
N GLY A 178 -22.94 -45.40 14.24
CA GLY A 178 -21.58 -45.56 14.73
C GLY A 178 -20.64 -46.05 13.63
N VAL A 179 -20.07 -45.14 12.85
CA VAL A 179 -18.77 -45.29 12.16
C VAL A 179 -18.14 -43.89 12.06
N ARG A 180 -16.86 -43.79 12.43
CA ARG A 180 -16.08 -42.54 12.40
C ARG A 180 -15.80 -42.16 10.95
N ASP A 181 -16.65 -41.32 10.36
CA ASP A 181 -16.32 -40.45 9.22
C ASP A 181 -17.41 -39.36 9.09
N THR A 182 -17.09 -38.13 9.49
CA THR A 182 -17.98 -36.98 9.30
C THR A 182 -17.86 -36.48 7.86
N HIS A 183 -18.72 -36.96 6.97
CA HIS A 183 -18.95 -36.31 5.67
C HIS A 183 -20.15 -35.36 5.79
N THR A 184 -19.88 -34.06 5.63
CA THR A 184 -20.93 -33.03 5.58
C THR A 184 -21.60 -33.06 4.21
N PHE A 185 -22.83 -33.55 4.13
CA PHE A 185 -23.64 -33.48 2.91
C PHE A 185 -24.57 -32.27 2.96
N TYR A 186 -24.38 -31.33 2.02
CA TYR A 186 -25.34 -30.24 1.78
C TYR A 186 -26.43 -30.74 0.83
N LYS A 187 -27.67 -30.86 1.30
CA LYS A 187 -28.84 -31.04 0.41
C LYS A 187 -29.37 -29.67 0.01
N THR A 188 -29.37 -29.39 -1.28
CA THR A 188 -30.10 -28.24 -1.85
C THR A 188 -31.54 -28.70 -2.11
N THR A 189 -32.50 -28.24 -1.31
CA THR A 189 -33.91 -28.30 -1.70
C THR A 189 -34.18 -27.17 -2.67
N LYS A 190 -34.29 -27.50 -3.97
CA LYS A 190 -34.98 -26.64 -4.94
C LYS A 190 -36.47 -26.84 -4.70
N GLU A 191 -37.17 -25.81 -4.24
CA GLU A 191 -38.62 -25.75 -4.41
C GLU A 191 -38.96 -25.01 -5.71
N ILE A 192 -40.04 -25.49 -6.31
CA ILE A 192 -40.61 -25.19 -7.62
C ILE A 192 -41.42 -23.89 -7.55
#